data_AF-A0A067GTJ4-F1
#
_entry.id   AF-A0A067GTJ4-F1
#
_cell.length_a   1.000
_cell.length_b   1.000
_cell.length_c   1.000
_cell.angle_alpha   90.00
_cell.angle_beta   90.00
_cell.angle_gamma   90.00
#
_symmetry.space_group_name_H-M   'P 1'
#
loop_
_entity.id
_entity.type
_entity.pdbx_description
1 polymer ?
#
loop_
_entity_poly.entity_id
_entity_poly.type
_entity_poly.pdbx_seq_one_letter_code
_entity_poly.pdbx_strand_id
1 'polypeptide(L)' 'ADDVKVIPVGEKCDWTDYMVIATGRSTWHVKNIAQAIIYKAKQRQREVGAKQMMLPSVQGQDTGKWVIIDSGLCRILNSL' A
#
# COMPACT_ATOMS: atom_id res chain seq x y z
N ALA A 1 12.22 -2.86 6.43
CA ALA A 1 10.97 -3.28 7.09
C ALA A 1 11.26 -4.58 7.81
N ASP A 2 10.74 -4.72 9.03
CA ASP A 2 10.84 -5.93 9.84
C ASP A 2 9.40 -6.48 10.05
N ASP A 3 9.26 -7.72 10.53
CA ASP A 3 7.98 -8.40 10.85
C ASP A 3 6.86 -8.27 9.80
N VAL A 4 7.20 -8.43 8.52
CA VAL A 4 6.22 -8.32 7.43
C VAL A 4 5.26 -9.51 7.46
N LYS A 5 3.96 -9.24 7.65
CA LYS A 5 2.88 -10.22 7.60
C LYS A 5 1.86 -9.81 6.54
N VAL A 6 1.50 -10.76 5.68
CA VAL A 6 0.44 -10.63 4.69
C VAL A 6 -0.76 -11.43 5.18
N ILE A 7 -1.92 -10.78 5.25
CA ILE A 7 -3.16 -11.37 5.71
C ILE A 7 -4.16 -11.28 4.55
N PRO A 8 -4.58 -12.42 3.94
CA PRO A 8 -5.70 -12.42 3.01
C PRO A 8 -6.98 -12.12 3.79
N VAL A 9 -7.72 -11.10 3.35
CA VAL A 9 -8.95 -10.64 4.01
C VAL A 9 -10.14 -10.50 3.06
N GLY A 10 -9.98 -10.84 1.77
CA GLY A 10 -11.06 -10.74 0.78
C GLY A 10 -12.31 -11.56 1.09
N GLU A 11 -12.21 -12.65 1.87
CA GLU A 11 -13.39 -13.41 2.35
C GLU A 11 -13.98 -12.85 3.65
N LYS A 12 -13.27 -11.94 4.31
CA LYS A 12 -13.63 -11.39 5.63
C LYS A 12 -14.15 -9.96 5.54
N CYS A 13 -13.83 -9.24 4.49
CA CYS A 13 -14.08 -7.81 4.32
C CYS A 13 -14.15 -7.44 2.84
N ASP A 14 -15.07 -6.53 2.49
CA ASP A 14 -15.30 -6.13 1.08
C ASP A 14 -14.40 -4.99 0.59
N TRP A 15 -13.57 -4.40 1.46
CA TRP A 15 -12.81 -3.18 1.16
C TRP A 15 -11.37 -3.44 0.69
N THR A 16 -10.80 -4.62 0.93
CA THR A 16 -9.48 -5.00 0.38
C THR A 16 -9.33 -6.51 0.28
N ASP A 17 -8.53 -6.99 -0.66
CA ASP A 17 -8.19 -8.41 -0.80
C ASP A 17 -7.10 -8.84 0.20
N TYR A 18 -6.15 -7.94 0.45
CA TYR A 18 -4.96 -8.19 1.28
C TYR A 18 -4.71 -7.05 2.24
N MET A 19 -4.32 -7.40 3.47
CA MET A 19 -3.76 -6.47 4.44
C MET A 19 -2.31 -6.84 4.72
N VAL A 20 -1.40 -5.88 4.58
CA VAL A 20 0.03 -6.06 4.87
C VAL A 20 0.40 -5.24 6.10
N ILE A 21 0.96 -5.90 7.10
CA ILE A 21 1.45 -5.27 8.34
C ILE A 21 2.96 -5.42 8.35
N ALA A 22 3.68 -4.34 8.67
CA ALA A 22 5.13 -4.36 8.83
C ALA A 22 5.56 -3.41 9.94
N THR A 23 6.68 -3.72 10.59
CA THR A 23 7.28 -2.88 11.64
C THR A 23 8.45 -2.07 11.08
N GLY A 24 8.64 -0.87 11.64
CA GLY A 24 9.79 -0.02 11.40
C GLY A 24 10.51 0.27 12.70
N ARG A 25 11.84 0.27 12.66
CA ARG A 25 12.70 0.46 13.85
C ARG A 25 12.73 1.88 14.41
N SER A 26 12.17 2.86 13.70
CA SER A 26 12.08 4.26 14.11
C SER A 26 11.01 4.98 13.29
N THR A 27 10.58 6.15 13.76
CA THR A 27 9.67 7.04 13.01
C THR A 27 10.17 7.33 11.59
N TRP A 28 11.47 7.57 11.43
CA TRP A 28 12.05 7.83 10.11
C TRP A 28 12.05 6.57 9.23
N HIS A 29 12.34 5.40 9.80
CA HIS A 29 12.29 4.13 9.06
C HIS A 29 10.85 3.83 8.59
N VAL A 30 9.83 4.06 9.42
CA VAL A 30 8.42 3.93 9.03
C VAL A 30 8.06 4.87 7.88
N LYS A 31 8.47 6.15 7.95
CA LYS A 31 8.24 7.13 6.88
C LYS A 31 8.89 6.72 5.56
N ASN A 32 10.13 6.22 5.59
CA ASN A 32 10.84 5.77 4.38
C ASN A 32 10.19 4.53 3.76
N ILE A 33 9.75 3.57 4.58
CA ILE A 33 9.00 2.39 4.08
C ILE A 33 7.73 2.86 3.37
N ALA A 34 6.96 3.77 3.99
CA ALA A 34 5.74 4.29 3.41
C ALA A 34 5.98 4.99 2.06
N GLN A 35 6.99 5.86 1.98
CA GLN A 35 7.36 6.55 0.73
C GLN A 35 7.77 5.56 -0.37
N ALA A 36 8.53 4.52 -0.03
CA ALA A 36 8.92 3.48 -0.99
C ALA A 36 7.72 2.71 -1.54
N ILE A 37 6.73 2.38 -0.69
CA ILE A 37 5.48 1.73 -1.10
C ILE A 37 4.69 2.62 -2.05
N ILE A 38 4.50 3.90 -1.71
CA ILE A 38 3.78 4.87 -2.55
C ILE A 38 4.47 5.00 -3.92
N TYR A 39 5.80 5.08 -3.94
CA TYR A 39 6.58 5.13 -5.18
C TYR A 39 6.36 3.88 -6.03
N LYS A 40 6.47 2.69 -5.43
CA LYS A 40 6.27 1.40 -6.12
C LYS A 40 4.84 1.23 -6.63
N ALA A 41 3.83 1.65 -5.87
CA ALA A 41 2.43 1.63 -6.30
C ALA A 41 2.22 2.49 -7.56
N LYS A 42 2.81 3.70 -7.59
CA LYS A 42 2.77 4.57 -8.78
C LYS A 42 3.48 3.97 -9.98
N GLN A 43 4.64 3.34 -9.77
CA GLN A 43 5.35 2.63 -10.85
C GLN A 43 4.49 1.52 -11.44
N ARG A 44 3.87 0.70 -10.58
CA ARG A 44 3.04 -0.42 -11.03
C ARG A 44 1.83 0.04 -11.83
N GLN A 45 1.16 1.12 -11.43
CA GLN A 45 0.04 1.69 -12.18
C GLN A 45 0.44 2.12 -13.60
N ARG A 46 1.65 2.67 -13.76
CA ARG A 46 2.18 3.04 -15.07
C ARG A 46 2.49 1.81 -15.93
N GLU A 47 3.09 0.78 -15.34
CA GLU A 47 3.41 -0.48 -16.03
C GLU A 47 2.17 -1.18 -16.58
N VAL A 48 1.06 -1.18 -15.82
CA VAL A 48 -0.20 -1.80 -16.25
C VAL A 48 -1.05 -0.89 -17.15
N GLY A 49 -0.53 0.28 -17.53
CA GLY A 49 -1.23 1.21 -18.42
C GLY A 49 -2.49 1.82 -17.81
N ALA A 50 -2.52 2.06 -16.49
CA ALA A 50 -3.68 2.66 -15.84
C ALA A 50 -4.02 4.02 -16.48
N LYS A 51 -5.23 4.14 -17.04
CA LYS A 51 -5.72 5.37 -17.70
C LYS A 51 -5.74 6.57 -16.75
N GLN A 52 -5.90 6.31 -15.46
CA GLN A 52 -5.89 7.30 -14.40
C GLN A 52 -4.99 6.83 -13.26
N MET A 53 -4.07 7.70 -12.83
CA MET A 53 -3.25 7.45 -11.66
C MET A 53 -4.11 7.59 -10.40
N MET A 54 -4.29 6.50 -9.67
CA MET A 54 -4.90 6.53 -8.33
C MET A 54 -3.78 6.70 -7.30
N LEU A 55 -3.68 7.89 -6.71
CA LEU A 55 -2.74 8.10 -5.62
C LEU A 55 -3.23 7.33 -4.39
N PRO A 56 -2.38 6.48 -3.77
CA PRO A 56 -2.74 5.85 -2.51
C PRO A 56 -3.10 6.90 -1.47
N SER A 57 -4.15 6.66 -0.70
CA SER A 57 -4.43 7.50 0.46
C SER A 57 -3.45 7.14 1.57
N VAL A 58 -2.99 8.14 2.32
CA VAL A 58 -1.98 7.97 3.37
C VAL A 58 -2.46 8.65 4.64
N GLN A 59 -2.48 7.91 5.74
CA GLN A 59 -2.92 8.38 7.05
C GLN A 59 -1.82 8.17 8.09
N GLY A 60 -1.76 9.06 9.10
CA GLY A 60 -0.87 8.93 10.26
C GLY A 60 0.59 9.33 10.05
N GLN A 61 1.01 9.58 8.80
CA GLN A 61 2.40 9.92 8.45
C GLN A 61 2.97 11.12 9.22
N ASP A 62 2.14 12.11 9.50
CA ASP A 62 2.52 13.36 10.18
C ASP A 62 2.90 13.08 11.64
N THR A 63 2.16 12.18 12.28
CA THR A 63 2.36 11.76 13.68
C THR A 63 3.57 10.86 13.86
N GLY A 64 4.03 10.19 12.79
CA GLY A 64 5.27 9.42 12.74
C GLY A 64 5.31 8.14 13.60
N LYS A 65 4.21 7.76 14.24
CA LYS A 65 4.10 6.52 15.02
C LYS A 65 3.60 5.34 14.19
N TRP A 66 2.74 5.62 13.21
CA TRP A 66 2.14 4.63 12.33
C TRP A 66 1.83 5.28 10.98
N VAL A 67 1.75 4.46 9.93
CA VAL A 67 1.29 4.89 8.62
C VAL A 67 0.35 3.83 8.09
N ILE A 68 -0.84 4.24 7.66
CA ILE A 68 -1.75 3.41 6.87
C ILE A 68 -1.69 3.91 5.43
N ILE A 69 -1.51 2.98 4.51
CA ILE A 69 -1.56 3.24 3.07
C ILE A 69 -2.69 2.41 2.50
N ASP A 70 -3.68 3.07 1.93
CA ASP A 70 -4.73 2.42 1.14
C ASP A 70 -4.42 2.64 -0.34
N SER A 71 -4.10 1.56 -1.05
CA SER A 71 -3.79 1.58 -2.48
C SER A 71 -5.04 1.65 -3.37
N GLY A 72 -6.23 1.55 -2.78
CA GLY A 72 -7.48 1.34 -3.50
C GLY A 72 -7.53 -0.01 -4.22
N LEU A 73 -8.63 -0.25 -4.93
CA LEU A 73 -8.83 -1.44 -5.73
C LEU A 73 -7.90 -1.43 -6.96
N CYS A 74 -6.76 -2.11 -6.87
CA CYS A 74 -5.86 -2.29 -8.01
C CYS A 74 -6.25 -3.56 -8.79
N ARG A 75 -7.31 -3.47 -9.61
CA ARG A 75 -7.71 -4.56 -10.49
C ARG A 75 -6.78 -4.59 -11.71
N ILE A 76 -5.85 -5.54 -11.76
CA ILE A 76 -5.15 -5.86 -13.01
C ILE A 76 -6.15 -6.63 -13.87
N LEU A 77 -6.83 -5.93 -14.77
CA LEU A 77 -7.64 -6.57 -15.81
C LEU A 77 -6.66 -7.18 -16.83
N ASN A 78 -6.45 -8.49 -16.75
CA ASN A 78 -5.96 -9.24 -17.91
C ASN A 78 -7.12 -9.25 -18.93
N SER A 79 -7.02 -8.43 -19.96
CA SER A 79 -7.83 -8.58 -21.16
C SER A 79 -7.45 -9.90 -21.83
N LEU A 80 -8.39 -10.85 -21.84
CA LEU A 80 -8.42 -11.93 -22.83
C LEU A 80 -8.73 -11.36 -24.21
#